data_AF-A0A818EM76-F1
#
_entry.id   AF-A0A818EM76-F1
#
_cell.length_a   1.000
_cell.length_b   1.000
_cell.length_c   1.000
_cell.angle_alpha   90.00
_cell.angle_beta   90.00
_cell.angle_gamma   90.00
#
_symmetry.space_group_name_H-M   'P 1'
#
loop_
_entity.id
_entity.type
_entity.pdbx_description
1 polymer ?
#
loop_
_entity_poly.entity_id
_entity_poly.type
_entity_poly.pdbx_seq_one_letter_code
_entity_poly.pdbx_strand_id
1 'polypeptide(L)'
;MIVVICGLLGTAAILLIGTEKMQKIPFTISLNNSFKQSKWPKNTLVVIPAIWKEIDWSNRTNWPSWLREGLGWSNTNPRSYYIHLYQRMDPNSTIPYDWPYCPNVHEETGIYLQFIRDHYHDLPDKMLFIHGNPFIHTSYNPIQSALCVRDNVHFASVNDVREWIQKRPWTYWPQDPDDKVALMYKCAKRILTLLGYEAELILNPTSKTPKDENLISGFCCAQFYVTKQRIHHYTYEQWLSLYDANFEPFCTTPRENEQLGKGIQWFGGTLEHTWHVILGLYPVDAPAPLIKTEIDRCQWFRPSCKGSPCTRE
;
A
#
# COMPACT_ATOMS: atom_id res chain seq x y z
N MET A 1 -49.61 -63.88 -28.71
CA MET A 1 -50.89 -63.71 -27.99
C MET A 1 -51.25 -62.23 -28.09
N ILE A 2 -52.43 -61.97 -28.65
CA ILE A 2 -53.16 -60.70 -28.80
C ILE A 2 -52.45 -59.58 -29.60
N VAL A 3 -52.95 -59.46 -30.82
CA VAL A 3 -52.99 -58.28 -31.67
C VAL A 3 -54.00 -57.28 -31.10
N VAL A 4 -53.66 -55.99 -31.06
CA VAL A 4 -54.64 -54.90 -31.25
C VAL A 4 -54.00 -53.83 -32.14
N ILE A 5 -54.64 -53.61 -33.29
CA ILE A 5 -54.43 -52.53 -34.25
C ILE A 5 -55.50 -51.46 -33.97
N CYS A 6 -55.10 -50.19 -33.98
CA CYS A 6 -55.90 -49.00 -34.31
C CYS A 6 -54.92 -47.82 -34.27
N GLY A 7 -54.77 -46.90 -35.23
CA GLY A 7 -55.48 -46.59 -36.46
C GLY A 7 -54.84 -45.28 -36.98
N LEU A 8 -54.73 -45.15 -38.30
CA LEU A 8 -54.15 -43.99 -39.00
C LEU A 8 -54.87 -42.66 -38.72
N LEU A 9 -54.12 -41.56 -38.83
CA LEU A 9 -54.41 -40.26 -39.48
C LEU A 9 -53.39 -39.27 -38.91
N GLY A 10 -52.34 -38.86 -39.61
CA GLY A 10 -52.41 -37.96 -40.76
C GLY A 10 -51.83 -36.60 -40.36
N THR A 11 -50.61 -36.30 -40.80
CA THR A 11 -50.14 -34.98 -41.29
C THR A 11 -48.61 -34.98 -41.35
N ALA A 12 -48.07 -34.79 -42.56
CA ALA A 12 -46.67 -34.52 -42.79
C ALA A 12 -46.37 -33.08 -42.38
N ALA A 13 -45.52 -32.87 -41.38
CA ALA A 13 -44.94 -31.57 -41.09
C ALA A 13 -43.58 -31.48 -41.80
N ILE A 14 -43.54 -30.71 -42.88
CA ILE A 14 -42.33 -30.32 -43.60
C ILE A 14 -41.52 -29.42 -42.65
N LEU A 15 -40.30 -29.86 -42.31
CA LEU A 15 -39.35 -29.10 -41.52
C LEU A 15 -38.72 -28.01 -42.42
N LEU A 16 -39.32 -26.81 -42.43
CA LEU A 16 -38.71 -25.62 -43.03
C LEU A 16 -37.69 -25.04 -42.04
N ILE A 17 -36.41 -25.27 -42.32
CA ILE A 17 -35.31 -24.59 -41.64
C ILE A 17 -35.27 -23.15 -42.16
N GLY A 18 -36.00 -22.26 -41.49
CA GLY A 18 -35.89 -20.82 -41.68
C GLY A 18 -34.62 -20.31 -41.01
N THR A 19 -33.63 -19.93 -41.82
CA THR A 19 -32.45 -19.19 -41.34
C THR A 19 -32.85 -17.74 -41.07
N GLU A 20 -33.35 -17.44 -39.87
CA GLU A 20 -33.47 -16.06 -39.43
C GLU A 20 -32.07 -15.47 -39.19
N LYS A 21 -31.68 -14.54 -40.06
CA LYS A 21 -30.49 -13.72 -39.84
C LYS A 21 -30.71 -12.91 -38.57
N MET A 22 -30.02 -13.27 -37.48
CA MET A 22 -29.90 -12.42 -36.31
C MET A 22 -29.27 -11.09 -36.74
N GLN A 23 -30.10 -10.06 -36.83
CA GLN A 23 -29.69 -8.69 -37.06
C GLN A 23 -28.99 -8.21 -35.78
N LYS A 24 -27.65 -8.12 -35.81
CA LYS A 24 -26.87 -7.55 -34.71
C LYS A 24 -27.29 -6.09 -34.53
N ILE A 25 -28.13 -5.83 -33.53
CA ILE A 25 -28.41 -4.48 -33.07
C ILE A 25 -27.11 -3.99 -32.42
N PRO A 26 -26.46 -2.94 -32.96
CA PRO A 26 -25.29 -2.37 -32.31
C PRO A 26 -25.77 -1.69 -31.04
N PHE A 27 -25.46 -2.29 -29.90
CA PHE A 27 -25.61 -1.65 -28.59
C PHE A 27 -24.51 -0.59 -28.48
N THR A 28 -24.82 0.64 -28.87
CA THR A 28 -23.93 1.77 -28.61
C THR A 28 -24.07 2.13 -27.13
N ILE A 29 -23.20 1.57 -26.29
CA ILE A 29 -23.00 2.10 -24.94
C ILE A 29 -22.41 3.49 -25.14
N SER A 30 -23.22 4.53 -24.91
CA SER A 30 -22.71 5.88 -24.70
C SER A 30 -21.91 5.86 -23.41
N LEU A 31 -20.59 5.61 -23.53
CA LEU A 31 -19.64 5.88 -22.48
C LEU A 31 -19.62 7.40 -22.29
N ASN A 32 -20.49 7.90 -21.42
CA ASN A 32 -20.29 9.19 -20.76
C ASN A 32 -19.07 9.05 -19.84
N ASN A 33 -17.88 8.92 -20.44
CA ASN A 33 -16.63 9.22 -19.78
C ASN A 33 -16.59 10.75 -19.65
N SER A 34 -17.37 11.31 -18.72
CA SER A 34 -16.91 12.53 -18.08
C SER A 34 -15.62 12.11 -17.40
N PHE A 35 -14.48 12.37 -18.04
CA PHE A 35 -13.19 12.31 -17.38
C PHE A 35 -13.28 13.30 -16.23
N LYS A 36 -13.67 12.81 -15.05
CA LYS A 36 -13.64 13.61 -13.83
C LYS A 36 -12.21 14.10 -13.75
N GLN A 37 -12.04 15.40 -13.90
CA GLN A 37 -10.73 16.01 -13.77
C GLN A 37 -10.21 15.64 -12.39
N SER A 38 -9.02 15.05 -12.35
CA SER A 38 -8.40 14.67 -11.08
C SER A 38 -8.40 15.86 -10.13
N LYS A 39 -8.76 15.62 -8.86
CA LYS A 39 -8.72 16.69 -7.86
C LYS A 39 -7.29 17.12 -7.51
N TRP A 40 -6.29 16.32 -7.90
CA TRP A 40 -4.90 16.55 -7.56
C TRP A 40 -4.18 17.39 -8.61
N PRO A 41 -3.28 18.30 -8.19
CA PRO A 41 -2.38 18.98 -9.11
C PRO A 41 -1.50 17.98 -9.86
N LYS A 42 -1.37 18.16 -11.18
CA LYS A 42 -0.56 17.28 -12.01
C LYS A 42 0.91 17.31 -11.60
N ASN A 43 1.56 16.15 -11.65
CA ASN A 43 2.98 15.96 -11.37
C ASN A 43 3.49 16.61 -10.06
N THR A 44 2.59 16.75 -9.08
CA THR A 44 2.92 17.36 -7.80
C THR A 44 2.90 16.29 -6.72
N LEU A 45 3.87 16.36 -5.81
CA LEU A 45 3.95 15.44 -4.68
C LEU A 45 2.81 15.69 -3.70
N VAL A 46 2.03 14.65 -3.39
CA VAL A 46 1.09 14.65 -2.26
C VAL A 46 1.72 13.86 -1.12
N VAL A 47 1.78 14.47 0.06
CA VAL A 47 2.33 13.90 1.28
C VAL A 47 1.18 13.46 2.17
N ILE A 48 1.22 12.21 2.62
CA ILE A 48 0.22 11.55 3.46
C ILE A 48 0.90 11.19 4.79
N PRO A 49 0.91 12.10 5.77
CA PRO A 49 1.53 11.83 7.06
C PRO A 49 0.54 11.12 7.99
N ALA A 50 1.03 10.13 8.73
CA ALA A 50 0.24 9.38 9.70
C ALA A 50 0.26 10.01 11.10
N ILE A 51 -0.15 11.28 11.20
CA ILE A 51 -0.08 12.06 12.45
C ILE A 51 -1.15 11.59 13.45
N TRP A 52 -0.76 11.32 14.69
CA TRP A 52 -1.71 11.08 15.77
C TRP A 52 -1.29 11.69 17.10
N LYS A 53 -2.08 12.64 17.62
CA LYS A 53 -1.83 13.36 18.89
C LYS A 53 -0.47 14.08 19.02
N GLU A 54 0.27 14.24 17.93
CA GLU A 54 1.57 14.94 17.93
C GLU A 54 1.45 16.45 17.68
N ILE A 55 0.34 16.88 17.08
CA ILE A 55 0.11 18.27 16.70
C ILE A 55 -1.02 18.83 17.55
N ASP A 56 -0.78 19.98 18.17
CA ASP A 56 -1.83 20.79 18.74
C ASP A 56 -2.66 21.43 17.62
N TRP A 57 -3.72 20.74 17.23
CA TRP A 57 -4.60 21.17 16.15
C TRP A 57 -5.37 22.47 16.45
N SER A 58 -5.40 22.92 17.72
CA SER A 58 -6.04 24.18 18.13
C SER A 58 -5.17 25.41 17.86
N ASN A 59 -3.85 25.24 17.80
CA ASN A 59 -2.91 26.34 17.65
C ASN A 59 -1.99 26.18 16.41
N ARG A 60 -2.43 26.76 15.28
CA ARG A 60 -1.72 26.67 13.99
C ARG A 60 -0.31 27.27 13.98
N THR A 61 -0.01 28.22 14.86
CA THR A 61 1.33 28.86 14.89
C THR A 61 2.41 27.89 15.34
N ASN A 62 2.04 26.88 16.14
CA ASN A 62 2.95 25.84 16.63
C ASN A 62 3.15 24.69 15.64
N TRP A 63 2.41 24.67 14.53
CA TRP A 63 2.51 23.56 13.58
C TRP A 63 3.88 23.57 12.89
N PRO A 64 4.48 22.40 12.60
CA PRO A 64 5.71 22.35 11.86
C PRO A 64 5.62 23.11 10.53
N SER A 65 6.71 23.77 10.12
CA SER A 65 6.75 24.56 8.88
C SER A 65 6.36 23.74 7.66
N TRP A 66 6.83 22.49 7.58
CA TRP A 66 6.52 21.58 6.49
C TRP A 66 5.01 21.29 6.37
N LEU A 67 4.31 21.21 7.51
CA LEU A 67 2.87 20.97 7.56
C LEU A 67 2.10 22.18 7.05
N ARG A 68 2.47 23.37 7.53
CA ARG A 68 1.85 24.63 7.10
C ARG A 68 2.08 24.91 5.62
N GLU A 69 3.29 24.63 5.11
CA GLU A 69 3.61 24.79 3.69
C GLU A 69 2.75 23.87 2.82
N GLY A 70 2.73 22.57 3.12
CA GLY A 70 1.94 21.60 2.34
C GLY A 70 0.43 21.87 2.36
N LEU A 71 -0.09 22.41 3.48
CA LEU A 71 -1.50 22.83 3.60
C LEU A 71 -1.81 24.19 2.95
N GLY A 72 -0.80 24.95 2.51
CA GLY A 72 -1.01 26.23 1.82
C GLY A 72 -1.23 27.41 2.76
N TRP A 73 -0.69 27.32 3.98
CA TRP A 73 -0.76 28.40 4.97
C TRP A 73 0.56 29.17 5.08
N SER A 74 1.56 28.82 4.27
CA SER A 74 2.77 29.61 4.05
C SER A 74 2.59 30.56 2.86
N ASN A 75 3.35 31.65 2.83
CA ASN A 75 3.41 32.58 1.69
C ASN A 75 4.12 32.00 0.45
N THR A 76 4.64 30.77 0.52
CA THR A 76 5.34 30.09 -0.57
C THR A 76 4.35 29.63 -1.66
N ASN A 77 4.40 30.27 -2.83
CA ASN A 77 3.60 29.92 -4.00
C ASN A 77 4.48 30.03 -5.27
N PRO A 78 4.53 29.02 -6.16
CA PRO A 78 3.88 27.71 -6.06
C PRO A 78 4.44 26.82 -4.93
N ARG A 79 3.56 26.02 -4.33
CA ARG A 79 3.97 24.99 -3.37
C ARG A 79 4.68 23.85 -4.09
N SER A 80 5.76 23.35 -3.50
CA SER A 80 6.51 22.21 -4.05
C SER A 80 5.82 20.86 -3.80
N TYR A 81 4.98 20.78 -2.76
CA TYR A 81 4.17 19.61 -2.41
C TYR A 81 2.87 20.02 -1.72
N TYR A 82 1.94 19.08 -1.62
CA TYR A 82 0.65 19.21 -0.94
C TYR A 82 0.56 18.19 0.18
N ILE A 83 -0.23 18.49 1.20
CA ILE A 83 -0.51 17.55 2.29
C ILE A 83 -1.97 17.12 2.25
N HIS A 84 -2.21 15.82 2.41
CA HIS A 84 -3.52 15.25 2.66
C HIS A 84 -3.56 14.64 4.06
N LEU A 85 -4.57 15.02 4.86
CA LEU A 85 -4.69 14.60 6.25
C LEU A 85 -5.96 13.80 6.48
N TYR A 86 -5.84 12.83 7.39
CA TYR A 86 -6.96 12.19 8.05
C TYR A 86 -6.99 12.64 9.51
N GLN A 87 -8.19 12.72 10.08
CA GLN A 87 -8.38 12.77 11.53
C GLN A 87 -8.68 11.35 12.05
N ARG A 88 -8.31 11.06 13.30
CA ARG A 88 -8.52 9.73 13.92
C ARG A 88 -9.26 9.79 15.26
N MET A 89 -10.01 10.88 15.50
CA MET A 89 -10.71 11.12 16.76
C MET A 89 -12.04 10.40 16.83
N ASP A 90 -12.94 10.68 15.89
CA ASP A 90 -14.27 10.09 15.83
C ASP A 90 -14.82 10.23 14.40
N PRO A 91 -15.54 9.23 13.84
CA PRO A 91 -16.10 9.32 12.49
C PRO A 91 -17.06 10.49 12.25
N ASN A 92 -17.64 11.06 13.31
CA ASN A 92 -18.57 12.18 13.25
C ASN A 92 -17.92 13.50 13.70
N SER A 93 -16.65 13.50 14.12
CA SER A 93 -15.97 14.73 14.51
C SER A 93 -15.51 15.53 13.30
N THR A 94 -15.91 16.80 13.26
CA THR A 94 -15.38 17.83 12.35
C THR A 94 -14.47 18.81 13.09
N ILE A 95 -14.24 18.59 14.38
CA ILE A 95 -13.39 19.45 15.21
C ILE A 95 -11.96 18.95 15.08
N PRO A 96 -10.95 19.82 14.93
CA PRO A 96 -11.05 21.23 14.54
C PRO A 96 -11.08 21.46 13.01
N TYR A 97 -11.03 20.40 12.21
CA TYR A 97 -11.07 20.45 10.74
C TYR A 97 -11.96 19.35 10.17
N ASP A 98 -12.55 19.63 9.01
CA ASP A 98 -13.39 18.70 8.23
C ASP A 98 -12.54 17.72 7.40
N TRP A 99 -11.55 17.09 8.04
CA TRP A 99 -10.74 16.06 7.41
C TRP A 99 -11.46 14.70 7.47
N PRO A 100 -11.27 13.84 6.44
CA PRO A 100 -11.85 12.51 6.47
C PRO A 100 -11.36 11.72 7.68
N TYR A 101 -12.23 10.89 8.22
CA TYR A 101 -11.90 10.00 9.33
C TYR A 101 -11.13 8.76 8.84
N CYS A 102 -10.07 8.40 9.56
CA CYS A 102 -9.39 7.12 9.46
C CYS A 102 -9.35 6.46 10.84
N PRO A 103 -9.91 5.24 11.01
CA PRO A 103 -9.78 4.50 12.26
C PRO A 103 -8.32 4.39 12.72
N ASN A 104 -8.08 4.62 14.02
CA ASN A 104 -6.75 4.49 14.60
C ASN A 104 -6.41 3.02 14.90
N VAL A 105 -6.16 2.25 13.85
CA VAL A 105 -5.73 0.86 13.92
C VAL A 105 -4.37 0.70 13.24
N HIS A 106 -3.51 -0.16 13.80
CA HIS A 106 -2.23 -0.54 13.22
C HIS A 106 -1.31 0.63 12.84
N GLU A 107 -1.17 1.59 13.76
CA GLU A 107 -0.18 2.67 13.67
C GLU A 107 -0.32 3.48 12.37
N GLU A 108 0.74 3.66 11.58
CA GLU A 108 0.73 4.45 10.35
C GLU A 108 0.10 3.72 9.16
N THR A 109 0.21 2.39 9.17
CA THR A 109 -0.26 1.51 8.09
C THR A 109 -1.74 1.71 7.78
N GLY A 110 -2.58 1.87 8.81
CA GLY A 110 -4.01 2.11 8.63
C GLY A 110 -4.32 3.33 7.77
N ILE A 111 -3.57 4.44 7.95
CA ILE A 111 -3.74 5.65 7.15
C ILE A 111 -3.30 5.42 5.70
N TYR A 112 -2.23 4.66 5.48
CA TYR A 112 -1.70 4.44 4.14
C TYR A 112 -2.69 3.62 3.30
N LEU A 113 -3.22 2.53 3.90
CA LEU A 113 -4.24 1.70 3.27
C LEU A 113 -5.55 2.46 3.07
N GLN A 114 -5.98 3.27 4.05
CA GLN A 114 -7.15 4.13 3.93
C GLN A 114 -7.03 5.09 2.73
N PHE A 115 -5.89 5.79 2.61
CA PHE A 115 -5.66 6.72 1.50
C PHE A 115 -5.72 6.02 0.14
N ILE A 116 -5.04 4.87 0.03
CA ILE A 116 -5.04 4.08 -1.21
C ILE A 116 -6.47 3.67 -1.56
N ARG A 117 -7.25 3.15 -0.60
CA ARG A 117 -8.64 2.75 -0.81
C ARG A 117 -9.51 3.92 -1.25
N ASP A 118 -9.50 5.01 -0.51
CA ASP A 118 -10.41 6.15 -0.75
C ASP A 118 -10.13 6.86 -2.07
N HIS A 119 -8.89 6.77 -2.57
CA HIS A 119 -8.44 7.51 -3.74
C HIS A 119 -7.96 6.64 -4.89
N TYR A 120 -8.11 5.31 -4.83
CA TYR A 120 -7.57 4.38 -5.82
C TYR A 120 -7.84 4.79 -7.28
N HIS A 121 -9.07 5.21 -7.59
CA HIS A 121 -9.46 5.61 -8.95
C HIS A 121 -9.06 7.04 -9.35
N ASP A 122 -8.63 7.86 -8.39
CA ASP A 122 -8.16 9.23 -8.58
C ASP A 122 -6.92 9.45 -7.72
N LEU A 123 -5.87 8.63 -7.86
CA LEU A 123 -4.63 8.79 -7.10
C LEU A 123 -3.80 9.96 -7.67
N PRO A 124 -3.08 10.71 -6.81
CA PRO A 124 -2.13 11.71 -7.29
C PRO A 124 -0.96 11.02 -8.00
N ASP A 125 -0.33 11.73 -8.94
CA ASP A 125 0.79 11.17 -9.73
C ASP A 125 1.95 10.69 -8.85
N LYS A 126 2.22 11.43 -7.77
CA LYS A 126 3.34 11.23 -6.84
C LYS A 126 2.82 11.28 -5.42
N MET A 127 3.13 10.26 -4.63
CA MET A 127 2.73 10.12 -3.23
C MET A 127 3.97 9.95 -2.37
N LEU A 128 3.93 10.52 -1.17
CA LEU A 128 4.88 10.27 -0.11
C LEU A 128 4.10 9.89 1.15
N PHE A 129 4.28 8.66 1.61
CA PHE A 129 3.77 8.18 2.89
C PHE A 129 4.87 8.37 3.94
N ILE A 130 4.55 9.03 5.05
CA ILE A 130 5.49 9.31 6.14
C ILE A 130 4.85 9.09 7.50
N HIS A 131 5.68 8.81 8.49
CA HIS A 131 5.23 8.61 9.86
C HIS A 131 4.75 9.91 10.52
N GLY A 132 4.11 9.77 11.67
CA GLY A 132 4.06 10.84 12.66
C GLY A 132 5.48 11.31 13.02
N ASN A 133 5.63 12.59 13.34
CA ASN A 133 6.92 13.23 13.64
C ASN A 133 8.06 12.81 12.67
N PRO A 134 7.89 12.97 11.35
CA PRO A 134 8.65 12.23 10.33
C PRO A 134 10.17 12.46 10.34
N PHE A 135 10.63 13.53 10.99
CA PHE A 135 12.04 13.92 11.08
C PHE A 135 12.82 13.23 12.19
N ILE A 136 12.15 12.56 13.15
CA ILE A 136 12.86 11.74 14.14
C ILE A 136 13.18 10.35 13.60
N HIS A 137 12.51 9.94 12.52
CA HIS A 137 12.61 8.63 11.91
C HIS A 137 13.66 8.55 10.82
N THR A 138 14.28 9.66 10.43
CA THR A 138 15.31 9.73 9.40
C THR A 138 16.21 10.92 9.66
N SER A 139 17.49 10.82 9.30
CA SER A 139 18.41 11.97 9.41
C SER A 139 18.35 12.95 8.25
N TYR A 140 17.55 12.64 7.23
CA TYR A 140 17.30 13.52 6.09
C TYR A 140 15.88 14.09 6.18
N ASN A 141 15.60 15.18 5.46
CA ASN A 141 14.24 15.67 5.33
C ASN A 141 13.47 14.77 4.32
N PRO A 142 12.50 13.94 4.76
CA PRO A 142 11.88 12.93 3.88
C PRO A 142 11.11 13.56 2.72
N ILE A 143 10.53 14.74 2.93
CA ILE A 143 9.82 15.49 1.88
C ILE A 143 10.81 15.99 0.82
N GLN A 144 11.92 16.58 1.25
CA GLN A 144 12.96 17.04 0.32
C GLN A 144 13.61 15.87 -0.42
N SER A 145 13.81 14.72 0.24
CA SER A 145 14.27 13.51 -0.41
C SER A 145 13.27 13.01 -1.47
N ALA A 146 11.97 12.97 -1.16
CA ALA A 146 10.93 12.59 -2.13
C ALA A 146 10.88 13.52 -3.35
N LEU A 147 11.05 14.83 -3.16
CA LEU A 147 11.14 15.80 -4.26
C LEU A 147 12.38 15.58 -5.16
N CYS A 148 13.41 14.93 -4.63
CA CYS A 148 14.61 14.55 -5.36
C CYS A 148 14.51 13.22 -6.09
N VAL A 149 13.42 12.45 -5.93
CA VAL A 149 13.25 11.18 -6.65
C VAL A 149 13.18 11.42 -8.16
N ARG A 150 13.86 10.58 -8.95
CA ARG A 150 13.85 10.69 -10.42
C ARG A 150 12.46 10.36 -10.98
N ASP A 151 12.09 10.96 -12.10
CA ASP A 151 10.74 10.77 -12.66
C ASP A 151 10.47 9.36 -13.19
N ASN A 152 11.52 8.58 -13.49
CA ASN A 152 11.43 7.18 -13.91
C ASN A 152 11.40 6.19 -12.73
N VAL A 153 11.41 6.68 -11.49
CA VAL A 153 11.38 5.85 -10.29
C VAL A 153 9.96 5.80 -9.76
N HIS A 154 9.45 4.59 -9.58
CA HIS A 154 8.06 4.32 -9.20
C HIS A 154 7.87 3.97 -7.72
N PHE A 155 8.96 3.71 -7.02
CA PHE A 155 9.04 3.47 -5.59
C PHE A 155 10.45 3.88 -5.10
N ALA A 156 10.52 4.55 -3.97
CA ALA A 156 11.79 4.80 -3.29
C ALA A 156 11.55 4.90 -1.78
N SER A 157 12.37 4.21 -0.98
CA SER A 157 12.44 4.54 0.44
C SER A 157 13.15 5.88 0.61
N VAL A 158 12.60 6.75 1.47
CA VAL A 158 13.20 8.04 1.84
C VAL A 158 13.86 8.00 3.23
N ASN A 159 13.99 6.80 3.79
CA ASN A 159 14.65 6.52 5.05
C ASN A 159 16.18 6.46 4.90
N ASP A 160 16.90 6.68 6.01
CA ASP A 160 18.36 6.63 6.11
C ASP A 160 18.90 5.22 5.84
N VAL A 161 20.18 5.12 5.44
CA VAL A 161 20.82 3.81 5.23
C VAL A 161 21.00 3.07 6.55
N ARG A 162 21.10 3.80 7.67
CA ARG A 162 21.10 3.23 9.01
C ARG A 162 19.78 2.58 9.39
N GLU A 163 18.68 2.97 8.73
CA GLU A 163 17.37 2.35 8.90
C GLU A 163 17.18 1.12 7.99
N TRP A 164 18.14 0.83 7.11
CA TRP A 164 18.16 -0.43 6.37
C TRP A 164 18.58 -1.57 7.30
N ILE A 165 17.62 -2.42 7.62
CA ILE A 165 17.81 -3.65 8.37
C ILE A 165 18.37 -4.68 7.39
N GLN A 166 19.66 -5.00 7.55
CA GLN A 166 20.29 -6.05 6.77
C GLN A 166 20.07 -7.41 7.43
N LYS A 167 19.56 -8.38 6.65
CA LYS A 167 19.62 -9.82 6.97
C LYS A 167 19.17 -10.15 8.41
N ARG A 168 17.98 -9.70 8.80
CA ARG A 168 17.39 -9.99 10.11
C ARG A 168 16.63 -11.32 10.05
N PRO A 169 16.91 -12.29 10.93
CA PRO A 169 16.11 -13.50 11.00
C PRO A 169 14.71 -13.19 11.52
N TRP A 170 13.71 -13.95 11.07
CA TRP A 170 12.34 -13.79 11.57
C TRP A 170 12.22 -14.07 13.07
N THR A 171 13.10 -14.92 13.63
CA THR A 171 13.21 -15.18 15.08
C THR A 171 13.56 -13.96 15.93
N TYR A 172 13.95 -12.82 15.32
CA TYR A 172 14.10 -11.56 16.05
C TYR A 172 12.78 -11.07 16.67
N TRP A 173 11.66 -11.36 16.00
CA TRP A 173 10.33 -11.00 16.51
C TRP A 173 9.72 -12.16 17.30
N PRO A 174 8.78 -11.86 18.22
CA PRO A 174 8.11 -12.88 19.03
C PRO A 174 7.56 -14.03 18.18
N GLN A 175 7.71 -15.24 18.72
CA GLN A 175 7.19 -16.47 18.13
C GLN A 175 5.84 -16.79 18.75
N ASP A 176 4.95 -17.34 17.94
CA ASP A 176 3.70 -17.89 18.42
C ASP A 176 3.97 -19.07 19.36
N PRO A 177 3.39 -19.11 20.57
CA PRO A 177 3.64 -20.18 21.52
C PRO A 177 3.23 -21.56 21.01
N ASP A 178 2.27 -21.65 20.09
CA ASP A 178 1.67 -22.92 19.67
C ASP A 178 2.51 -23.63 18.60
N ASP A 179 3.10 -22.91 17.64
CA ASP A 179 3.88 -23.51 16.54
C ASP A 179 5.33 -23.01 16.44
N LYS A 180 5.74 -22.10 17.33
CA LYS A 180 7.08 -21.48 17.39
C LYS A 180 7.48 -20.70 16.14
N VAL A 181 6.54 -20.38 15.24
CA VAL A 181 6.83 -19.54 14.07
C VAL A 181 6.69 -18.07 14.44
N ALA A 182 7.62 -17.24 13.99
CA ALA A 182 7.60 -15.79 14.18
C ALA A 182 6.28 -15.14 13.70
N LEU A 183 5.67 -14.31 14.53
CA LEU A 183 4.39 -13.64 14.22
C LEU A 183 4.51 -12.72 12.99
N MET A 184 5.64 -12.03 12.86
CA MET A 184 5.95 -11.18 11.70
C MET A 184 6.01 -11.98 10.39
N TYR A 185 6.54 -13.21 10.41
CA TYR A 185 6.55 -14.10 9.24
C TYR A 185 5.14 -14.51 8.85
N LYS A 186 4.28 -14.87 9.82
CA LYS A 186 2.88 -15.25 9.58
C LYS A 186 2.10 -14.09 8.94
N CYS A 187 2.28 -12.87 9.45
CA CYS A 187 1.71 -11.67 8.84
C CYS A 187 2.21 -11.44 7.43
N ALA A 188 3.54 -11.45 7.22
CA ALA A 188 4.12 -11.18 5.91
C ALA A 188 3.60 -12.17 4.88
N LYS A 189 3.50 -13.45 5.27
CA LYS A 189 2.93 -14.51 4.43
C LYS A 189 1.50 -14.19 4.02
N ARG A 190 0.64 -13.84 4.98
CA ARG A 190 -0.77 -13.51 4.72
C ARG A 190 -0.91 -12.30 3.79
N ILE A 191 -0.19 -11.22 4.08
CA ILE A 191 -0.21 -9.98 3.29
C ILE A 191 0.19 -10.27 1.84
N LEU A 192 1.28 -11.00 1.62
CA LEU A 192 1.73 -11.37 0.28
C LEU A 192 0.73 -12.28 -0.43
N THR A 193 0.12 -13.24 0.27
CA THR A 193 -0.95 -14.08 -0.29
C THR A 193 -2.18 -13.27 -0.71
N LEU A 194 -2.58 -12.26 0.06
CA LEU A 194 -3.69 -11.36 -0.30
C LEU A 194 -3.41 -10.59 -1.60
N LEU A 195 -2.13 -10.30 -1.87
CA LEU A 195 -1.67 -9.67 -3.10
C LEU A 195 -1.42 -10.67 -4.24
N GLY A 196 -1.75 -11.95 -4.04
CA GLY A 196 -1.63 -12.99 -5.07
C GLY A 196 -0.24 -13.58 -5.23
N TYR A 197 0.67 -13.37 -4.27
CA TYR A 197 2.00 -13.96 -4.31
C TYR A 197 2.05 -15.39 -3.74
N GLU A 198 2.98 -16.17 -4.28
CA GLU A 198 3.48 -17.42 -3.67
C GLU A 198 4.36 -17.10 -2.46
N ALA A 199 3.72 -16.63 -1.39
CA ALA A 199 4.39 -16.00 -0.26
C ALA A 199 5.48 -16.88 0.41
N GLU A 200 5.30 -18.21 0.44
CA GLU A 200 6.32 -19.11 0.99
C GLU A 200 7.60 -19.12 0.13
N LEU A 201 7.48 -19.13 -1.20
CA LEU A 201 8.64 -19.07 -2.10
C LEU A 201 9.39 -17.75 -1.99
N ILE A 202 8.65 -16.68 -1.64
CA ILE A 202 9.19 -15.35 -1.47
C ILE A 202 9.93 -15.20 -0.13
N LEU A 203 9.32 -15.65 0.96
CA LEU A 203 9.85 -15.46 2.32
C LEU A 203 10.82 -16.57 2.76
N ASN A 204 10.75 -17.74 2.11
CA ASN A 204 11.59 -18.91 2.37
C ASN A 204 12.08 -19.53 1.04
N PRO A 205 12.85 -18.79 0.22
CA PRO A 205 13.23 -19.25 -1.12
C PRO A 205 14.14 -20.48 -1.11
N THR A 206 14.79 -20.78 0.02
CA THR A 206 15.70 -21.93 0.17
C THR A 206 15.07 -23.09 0.93
N SER A 207 13.76 -23.02 1.22
CA SER A 207 13.02 -24.05 1.96
C SER A 207 13.67 -24.46 3.28
N LYS A 208 14.31 -23.51 3.98
CA LYS A 208 14.94 -23.74 5.28
C LYS A 208 13.91 -24.18 6.32
N THR A 209 14.36 -25.08 7.18
CA THR A 209 13.68 -25.51 8.39
C THR A 209 14.68 -25.42 9.57
N PRO A 210 14.34 -24.71 10.66
CA PRO A 210 13.07 -24.02 10.91
C PRO A 210 12.94 -22.73 10.07
N LYS A 211 11.71 -22.41 9.64
CA LYS A 211 11.41 -21.39 8.60
C LYS A 211 11.80 -19.97 9.02
N ASP A 212 11.88 -19.75 10.32
CA ASP A 212 12.19 -18.49 10.96
C ASP A 212 13.69 -18.16 10.98
N GLU A 213 14.57 -19.08 10.55
CA GLU A 213 15.98 -18.81 10.23
C GLU A 213 16.18 -18.13 8.88
N ASN A 214 15.12 -17.95 8.08
CA ASN A 214 15.20 -17.11 6.89
C ASN A 214 15.40 -15.65 7.27
N LEU A 215 16.13 -14.93 6.41
CA LEU A 215 16.54 -13.55 6.66
C LEU A 215 15.69 -12.63 5.79
N ILE A 216 15.09 -11.61 6.40
CA ILE A 216 14.51 -10.48 5.66
C ILE A 216 15.49 -9.32 5.67
N SER A 217 15.54 -8.55 4.58
CA SER A 217 16.09 -7.21 4.61
C SER A 217 14.97 -6.21 4.35
N GLY A 218 15.02 -5.04 4.97
CA GLY A 218 13.94 -4.07 4.85
C GLY A 218 14.30 -2.71 5.46
N PHE A 219 13.48 -1.70 5.19
CA PHE A 219 13.61 -0.39 5.82
C PHE A 219 12.74 -0.34 7.07
N CYS A 220 13.31 0.11 8.18
CA CYS A 220 12.55 0.53 9.35
C CYS A 220 11.77 1.82 9.03
N CYS A 221 10.69 2.10 9.75
CA CYS A 221 9.93 3.35 9.76
C CYS A 221 9.12 3.70 8.49
N ALA A 222 8.75 2.74 7.63
CA ALA A 222 7.74 2.87 6.55
C ALA A 222 7.63 4.18 5.74
N GLN A 223 8.69 4.98 5.58
CA GLN A 223 8.60 6.24 4.84
C GLN A 223 9.06 6.00 3.41
N PHE A 224 8.13 6.20 2.47
CA PHE A 224 8.39 5.90 1.08
C PHE A 224 7.62 6.80 0.12
N TYR A 225 8.31 7.11 -0.97
CA TYR A 225 7.74 7.66 -2.17
C TYR A 225 7.18 6.53 -3.05
N VAL A 226 6.05 6.78 -3.68
CA VAL A 226 5.44 5.86 -4.65
C VAL A 226 4.62 6.62 -5.68
N THR A 227 4.53 6.12 -6.91
CA THR A 227 3.68 6.72 -7.96
C THR A 227 2.35 5.98 -8.09
N LYS A 228 1.34 6.66 -8.67
CA LYS A 228 0.05 6.01 -8.96
C LYS A 228 0.19 4.73 -9.77
N GLN A 229 1.10 4.71 -10.75
CA GLN A 229 1.35 3.56 -11.61
C GLN A 229 1.82 2.34 -10.79
N ARG A 230 2.59 2.58 -9.72
CA ARG A 230 3.03 1.49 -8.85
C ARG A 230 1.89 0.96 -7.98
N ILE A 231 1.05 1.84 -7.44
CA ILE A 231 -0.12 1.41 -6.66
C ILE A 231 -1.11 0.63 -7.56
N HIS A 232 -1.33 1.09 -8.79
CA HIS A 232 -2.16 0.40 -9.81
C HIS A 232 -1.57 -0.90 -10.35
N HIS A 233 -0.37 -1.30 -9.89
CA HIS A 233 0.11 -2.66 -10.15
C HIS A 233 -0.80 -3.73 -9.52
N TYR A 234 -1.46 -3.37 -8.41
CA TYR A 234 -2.51 -4.18 -7.80
C TYR A 234 -3.88 -3.59 -8.08
N THR A 235 -4.89 -4.46 -8.17
CA THR A 235 -6.27 -4.03 -8.37
C THR A 235 -6.84 -3.36 -7.11
N TYR A 236 -7.96 -2.66 -7.28
CA TYR A 236 -8.69 -2.09 -6.15
C TYR A 236 -9.06 -3.16 -5.12
N GLU A 237 -9.50 -4.32 -5.57
CA GLU A 237 -9.94 -5.45 -4.74
C GLU A 237 -8.80 -6.03 -3.91
N GLN A 238 -7.57 -6.05 -4.46
CA GLN A 238 -6.39 -6.48 -3.72
C GLN A 238 -6.04 -5.49 -2.61
N TRP A 239 -6.09 -4.18 -2.90
CA TRP A 239 -5.91 -3.15 -1.88
C TRP A 239 -7.02 -3.15 -0.84
N LEU A 240 -8.27 -3.36 -1.26
CA LEU A 240 -9.42 -3.49 -0.37
C LEU A 240 -9.24 -4.71 0.55
N SER A 241 -8.79 -5.84 0.02
CA SER A 241 -8.51 -7.03 0.83
C SER A 241 -7.42 -6.80 1.88
N LEU A 242 -6.37 -6.03 1.54
CA LEU A 242 -5.37 -5.60 2.53
C LEU A 242 -5.94 -4.63 3.56
N TYR A 243 -6.78 -3.68 3.13
CA TYR A 243 -7.45 -2.76 4.02
C TYR A 243 -8.39 -3.50 4.99
N ASP A 244 -9.16 -4.47 4.52
CA ASP A 244 -10.09 -5.23 5.37
C ASP A 244 -9.31 -6.11 6.37
N ALA A 245 -8.21 -6.72 5.92
CA ALA A 245 -7.32 -7.50 6.79
C ALA A 245 -6.71 -6.68 7.93
N ASN A 246 -6.61 -5.35 7.77
CA ASN A 246 -6.20 -4.39 8.81
C ASN A 246 -7.25 -4.21 9.93
N PHE A 247 -8.32 -5.00 9.97
CA PHE A 247 -9.28 -5.01 11.09
C PHE A 247 -9.49 -6.40 11.67
N GLU A 248 -8.84 -7.40 11.08
CA GLU A 248 -9.01 -8.80 11.42
C GLU A 248 -7.92 -9.23 12.42
N PRO A 249 -8.24 -10.10 13.39
CA PRO A 249 -7.28 -10.54 14.41
C PRO A 249 -6.36 -11.63 13.85
N PHE A 250 -5.45 -11.22 12.98
CA PHE A 250 -4.58 -12.15 12.26
C PHE A 250 -3.14 -12.16 12.75
N CYS A 251 -2.39 -13.10 12.16
CA CYS A 251 -0.96 -13.35 12.37
C CYS A 251 -0.57 -14.01 13.68
N THR A 252 -1.53 -14.25 14.56
CA THR A 252 -1.32 -14.92 15.85
C THR A 252 -2.45 -15.92 16.09
N THR A 253 -2.20 -16.94 16.91
CA THR A 253 -3.23 -17.89 17.33
C THR A 253 -4.36 -17.23 18.12
N PRO A 254 -5.55 -17.85 18.22
CA PRO A 254 -6.64 -17.33 19.06
C PRO A 254 -6.20 -17.01 20.49
N ARG A 255 -5.29 -17.82 21.04
CA ARG A 255 -4.68 -17.62 22.36
C ARG A 255 -3.86 -16.34 22.43
N GLU A 256 -2.98 -16.09 21.46
CA GLU A 256 -2.19 -14.85 21.41
C GLU A 256 -3.08 -13.63 21.17
N ASN A 257 -4.13 -13.77 20.36
CA ASN A 257 -5.14 -12.73 20.17
C ASN A 257 -5.87 -12.36 21.48
N GLU A 258 -6.11 -13.34 22.37
CA GLU A 258 -6.70 -13.11 23.68
C GLU A 258 -5.72 -12.41 24.63
N GLN A 259 -4.43 -12.78 24.60
CA GLN A 259 -3.40 -12.25 25.50
C GLN A 259 -2.88 -10.85 25.10
N LEU A 260 -2.59 -10.64 23.82
CA LEU A 260 -1.97 -9.41 23.31
C LEU A 260 -2.99 -8.33 22.90
N GLY A 261 -4.28 -8.67 22.88
CA GLY A 261 -5.31 -7.84 22.28
C GLY A 261 -5.27 -7.94 20.76
N LYS A 262 -6.08 -8.85 20.21
CA LYS A 262 -6.36 -9.05 18.78
C LYS A 262 -5.14 -9.21 17.85
N GLY A 263 -3.91 -9.50 18.28
CA GLY A 263 -2.78 -9.71 17.34
C GLY A 263 -2.48 -8.53 16.39
N ILE A 264 -3.14 -7.39 16.65
CA ILE A 264 -3.27 -6.26 15.72
C ILE A 264 -1.89 -5.63 15.51
N GLN A 265 -1.10 -5.47 16.57
CA GLN A 265 0.19 -4.78 16.49
C GLN A 265 1.14 -5.34 15.40
N TRP A 266 1.12 -6.64 15.14
CA TRP A 266 2.05 -7.27 14.19
C TRP A 266 1.73 -6.97 12.73
N PHE A 267 0.46 -6.71 12.38
CA PHE A 267 0.10 -6.36 11.01
C PHE A 267 0.71 -5.02 10.58
N GLY A 268 0.63 -4.01 11.44
CA GLY A 268 1.24 -2.69 11.22
C GLY A 268 2.76 -2.79 11.14
N GLY A 269 3.40 -3.43 12.12
CA GLY A 269 4.84 -3.65 12.12
C GLY A 269 5.34 -4.49 10.93
N THR A 270 4.53 -5.43 10.44
CA THR A 270 4.88 -6.19 9.22
C THR A 270 4.89 -5.28 8.01
N LEU A 271 3.82 -4.50 7.81
CA LEU A 271 3.73 -3.61 6.67
C LEU A 271 4.84 -2.57 6.71
N GLU A 272 5.16 -2.03 7.89
CA GLU A 272 6.29 -1.12 8.10
C GLU A 272 7.58 -1.65 7.45
N HIS A 273 7.87 -2.94 7.66
CA HIS A 273 9.08 -3.59 7.17
C HIS A 273 8.95 -4.14 5.75
N THR A 274 7.75 -4.31 5.21
CA THR A 274 7.51 -5.04 3.96
C THR A 274 6.92 -4.20 2.82
N TRP A 275 6.66 -2.90 3.03
CA TRP A 275 6.24 -1.99 1.95
C TRP A 275 7.13 -2.06 0.72
N HIS A 276 8.45 -2.17 0.93
CA HIS A 276 9.39 -2.30 -0.16
C HIS A 276 9.17 -3.58 -0.99
N VAL A 277 8.79 -4.68 -0.35
CA VAL A 277 8.45 -5.96 -1.00
C VAL A 277 7.19 -5.80 -1.82
N ILE A 278 6.14 -5.27 -1.20
CA ILE A 278 4.84 -5.02 -1.81
C ILE A 278 4.98 -4.09 -3.01
N LEU A 279 5.85 -3.08 -2.93
CA LEU A 279 6.00 -2.08 -3.99
C LEU A 279 7.12 -2.44 -4.99
N GLY A 280 7.58 -3.69 -4.97
CA GLY A 280 8.33 -4.30 -6.07
C GLY A 280 9.84 -4.44 -5.87
N LEU A 281 10.34 -4.36 -4.64
CA LEU A 281 11.71 -4.79 -4.30
C LEU A 281 11.72 -6.25 -3.83
N TYR A 282 12.87 -6.91 -3.95
CA TYR A 282 13.03 -8.28 -3.48
C TYR A 282 13.09 -8.33 -1.93
N PRO A 283 12.40 -9.29 -1.27
CA PRO A 283 12.25 -9.35 0.20
C PRO A 283 13.43 -9.98 0.96
N VAL A 284 14.14 -10.90 0.33
CA VAL A 284 15.15 -11.76 0.96
C VAL A 284 16.45 -11.60 0.17
N ASP A 285 17.56 -11.40 0.89
CA ASP A 285 18.89 -11.25 0.31
C ASP A 285 19.02 -10.15 -0.76
N ALA A 286 18.18 -9.11 -0.70
CA ALA A 286 18.47 -7.89 -1.46
C ALA A 286 19.89 -7.44 -1.09
N PRO A 287 20.84 -7.43 -2.05
CA PRO A 287 22.20 -7.05 -1.75
C PRO A 287 22.16 -5.67 -1.11
N ALA A 288 22.94 -5.48 -0.04
CA ALA A 288 23.11 -4.14 0.51
C ALA A 288 23.45 -3.21 -0.65
N PRO A 289 22.78 -2.05 -0.78
CA PRO A 289 23.14 -1.06 -1.76
C PRO A 289 24.66 -0.80 -1.68
N LEU A 290 25.45 -1.35 -2.59
CA LEU A 290 26.90 -1.15 -2.55
C LEU A 290 27.15 0.29 -2.97
N ILE A 291 28.04 0.96 -2.25
CA ILE A 291 28.54 2.29 -2.60
C ILE A 291 29.01 2.22 -4.07
N LYS A 292 28.28 2.90 -4.99
CA LYS A 292 28.58 3.03 -6.43
C LYS A 292 28.12 1.90 -7.38
N THR A 293 27.06 1.15 -7.08
CA THR A 293 26.50 0.15 -8.04
C THR A 293 25.03 0.41 -8.38
N GLU A 294 24.47 -0.27 -9.38
CA GLU A 294 23.06 -0.18 -9.83
C GLU A 294 22.02 -0.69 -8.79
N ILE A 295 22.46 -0.98 -7.57
CA ILE A 295 21.64 -1.33 -6.39
C ILE A 295 21.77 -0.25 -5.30
N ASP A 296 22.56 0.79 -5.55
CA ASP A 296 22.69 1.98 -4.71
C ASP A 296 21.33 2.69 -4.60
N ARG A 297 20.84 2.91 -3.37
CA ARG A 297 19.64 3.73 -3.09
C ARG A 297 19.73 5.08 -3.82
N CYS A 298 20.95 5.60 -3.98
CA CYS A 298 21.20 6.86 -4.67
C CYS A 298 20.76 6.86 -6.12
N GLN A 299 20.63 5.69 -6.74
CA GLN A 299 20.04 5.60 -8.07
C GLN A 299 18.58 6.08 -8.07
N TRP A 300 17.84 6.03 -6.96
CA TRP A 300 16.45 6.50 -6.96
C TRP A 300 16.33 8.02 -7.04
N PHE A 301 17.41 8.72 -6.69
CA PHE A 301 17.42 10.17 -6.52
C PHE A 301 18.22 10.86 -7.64
N ARG A 302 17.86 12.11 -7.93
CA ARG A 302 18.59 12.98 -8.84
C ARG A 302 19.94 13.35 -8.19
N PRO A 303 21.10 13.07 -8.82
CA PRO A 303 22.41 13.21 -8.18
C PRO A 303 22.77 14.61 -7.65
N SER A 304 22.26 15.67 -8.28
CA SER A 304 22.53 17.07 -7.91
C SER A 304 21.45 17.70 -7.03
N CYS A 305 20.48 16.92 -6.56
CA CYS A 305 19.37 17.44 -5.79
C CYS A 305 19.75 17.57 -4.32
N LYS A 306 19.70 18.80 -3.78
CA LYS A 306 20.13 19.14 -2.41
C LYS A 306 19.42 18.33 -1.31
N GLY A 307 18.18 17.90 -1.54
CA GLY A 307 17.41 17.08 -0.60
C GLY A 307 17.68 15.58 -0.66
N SER A 308 18.54 15.15 -1.60
CA SER A 308 18.83 13.73 -1.81
C SER A 308 19.59 13.16 -0.61
N PRO A 309 19.22 11.98 -0.10
CA PRO A 309 19.94 11.31 1.01
C PRO A 309 21.27 10.69 0.55
N CYS A 310 21.80 11.19 -0.56
CA CYS A 310 22.78 10.57 -1.43
C CYS A 310 23.69 11.60 -2.11
N THR A 311 23.66 12.84 -1.63
CA THR A 311 24.62 13.87 -2.03
C THR A 311 26.02 13.35 -1.75
N ARG A 312 26.80 13.16 -2.82
CA ARG A 312 28.24 12.90 -2.70
C ARG A 312 28.87 14.21 -2.22
N GLU A 313 29.27 14.26 -0.96
CA GLU A 313 30.35 15.17 -0.56
C GLU A 313 31.66 14.73 -1.21
#